data_AF-A0A929HVT9-F1
#
_entry.id   AF-A0A929HVT9-F1
#
_cell.length_a   1.000
_cell.length_b   1.000
_cell.length_c   1.000
_cell.angle_alpha   90.00
_cell.angle_beta   90.00
_cell.angle_gamma   90.00
#
_symmetry.space_group_name_H-M   'P 1'
#
loop_
_entity.id
_entity.type
_entity.pdbx_description
1 polymer ?
#
loop_
_entity_poly.entity_id
_entity_poly.type
_entity_poly.pdbx_seq_one_letter_code
_entity_poly.pdbx_strand_id
1 'polypeptide(L)'
;DSAITANRPLDIYCYGIGEVIGHRFVSQWDILETLKFWGLKVNPLAQKCSNLDDAIAYIQEMTQKREELPYEIDGVVLKVDNLRMQGDLGEKERSPRWAIAYKFPAERQETTIEDIVVSIGRTGTLTPVAHLKSVKVGGVKVSKASLHNQDEITRKDVRVGDTVLIQRAGDVIPEVVQVVLEKRIDNSVTYQFPDYCNECGEKATKEDVYYRCTNSSCPAQVKVAIWHFASKGGMDIDGLGIKHIEQMVKKGLVKDAGDLYSLKKEDILNLDGFADKSAQIIIDSISKSRKTTLPKLIYSLGIGNVGSRTAKLLAEEFGSIENLSTKIMSITKKEIEGLSDIGEGSISKIKRFFKDENSKALIKKLREGGVTCEEPTKREGGRFDKKTFVLTGSLSSFTRDKAQELIEGEGGEVSGSVSRKTDYVVVGEKPGSKFNKAKDLGIKILDEKAFTALFEVQQSLF
;
A
#
# COMPACT_ATOMS: atom_id res chain seq x y z
N ASP A 1 -1.76 8.65 27.90
CA ASP A 1 -1.27 9.34 29.10
C ASP A 1 -0.02 10.13 28.72
N SER A 2 -0.10 11.46 28.76
CA SER A 2 1.02 12.36 28.45
C SER A 2 2.15 12.28 29.48
N ALA A 3 1.87 11.84 30.71
CA ALA A 3 2.89 11.67 31.75
C ALA A 3 3.91 10.58 31.37
N ILE A 4 3.45 9.52 30.70
CA ILE A 4 4.35 8.47 30.17
C ILE A 4 5.28 9.04 29.09
N THR A 5 4.74 9.89 28.20
CA THR A 5 5.52 10.55 27.14
C THR A 5 6.56 11.51 27.71
N ALA A 6 6.21 12.29 28.74
CA ALA A 6 7.11 13.26 29.38
C ALA A 6 8.36 12.59 30.00
N ASN A 7 8.27 11.31 30.39
CA ASN A 7 9.40 10.55 30.92
C ASN A 7 10.32 9.97 29.83
N ARG A 8 10.03 10.19 28.54
CA ARG A 8 10.87 9.77 27.43
C ARG A 8 11.64 10.98 26.88
N PRO A 9 12.96 10.85 26.59
CA PRO A 9 13.75 11.92 26.01
C PRO A 9 13.45 12.10 24.51
N LEU A 10 12.19 12.37 24.18
CA LEU A 10 11.75 12.59 22.80
C LEU A 10 12.22 13.96 22.32
N ASP A 11 12.63 14.02 21.06
CA ASP A 11 12.96 15.27 20.37
C ASP A 11 12.37 15.29 18.94
N ILE A 12 12.43 16.44 18.27
CA ILE A 12 11.84 16.66 16.96
C ILE A 12 12.72 17.58 16.10
N TYR A 13 12.75 17.30 14.79
CA TYR A 13 13.20 18.24 13.77
C TYR A 13 12.10 18.48 12.74
N CYS A 14 11.75 19.74 12.53
CA CYS A 14 10.80 20.21 11.53
C CYS A 14 11.51 20.40 10.18
N TYR A 15 10.87 19.97 9.09
CA TYR A 15 11.49 19.96 7.75
C TYR A 15 10.57 20.45 6.62
N GLY A 16 9.36 20.89 6.93
CA GLY A 16 8.34 21.25 5.95
C GLY A 16 7.10 21.84 6.61
N ILE A 17 6.14 22.22 5.75
CA ILE A 17 4.90 22.89 6.13
C ILE A 17 3.70 22.17 5.49
N GLY A 18 2.54 22.30 6.13
CA GLY A 18 1.26 21.88 5.58
C GLY A 18 0.47 23.09 5.08
N GLU A 19 -0.68 23.36 5.69
CA GLU A 19 -1.51 24.53 5.40
C GLU A 19 -0.83 25.83 5.87
N VAL A 20 -0.87 26.86 5.03
CA VAL A 20 -0.35 28.19 5.33
C VAL A 20 -1.37 29.23 4.90
N ILE A 21 -1.75 30.11 5.82
CA ILE A 21 -2.69 31.22 5.57
C ILE A 21 -1.95 32.54 5.79
N GLY A 22 -2.06 33.46 4.83
CA GLY A 22 -1.55 34.83 4.98
C GLY A 22 -0.03 35.01 4.81
N HIS A 23 0.69 33.94 4.43
CA HIS A 23 2.12 34.02 4.13
C HIS A 23 2.46 33.17 2.89
N ARG A 24 3.48 33.58 2.14
CA ARG A 24 3.93 32.87 0.94
C ARG A 24 5.43 32.67 0.97
N PHE A 25 5.83 31.41 1.09
CA PHE A 25 7.22 31.01 0.96
C PHE A 25 7.65 30.94 -0.50
N VAL A 26 8.93 31.19 -0.75
CA VAL A 26 9.52 31.11 -2.09
C VAL A 26 10.39 29.87 -2.28
N SER A 27 11.02 29.38 -1.21
CA SER A 27 11.90 28.23 -1.26
C SER A 27 11.79 27.31 -0.04
N GLN A 28 12.29 26.08 -0.20
CA GLN A 28 12.42 25.10 0.89
C GLN A 28 13.39 25.62 1.97
N TRP A 29 14.48 26.27 1.57
CA TRP A 29 15.41 26.87 2.53
C TRP A 29 14.77 28.00 3.35
N ASP A 30 13.99 28.87 2.69
CA ASP A 30 13.22 29.95 3.33
C ASP A 30 12.23 29.41 4.38
N ILE A 31 11.58 28.28 4.08
CA ILE A 31 10.77 27.55 5.07
C ILE A 31 11.62 27.13 6.27
N LEU A 32 12.77 26.49 6.07
CA LEU A 32 13.61 26.02 7.17
C LEU A 32 14.12 27.17 8.05
N GLU A 33 14.56 28.27 7.45
CA GLU A 33 15.00 29.44 8.20
C GLU A 33 13.86 30.10 8.97
N THR A 34 12.68 30.19 8.36
CA THR A 34 11.49 30.76 9.02
C THR A 34 11.03 29.88 10.20
N LEU A 35 10.99 28.56 10.04
CA LEU A 35 10.64 27.64 11.13
C LEU A 35 11.64 27.79 12.30
N LYS A 36 12.94 27.87 11.98
CA LYS A 36 13.98 28.13 12.99
C LYS A 36 13.79 29.48 13.67
N PHE A 37 13.47 30.53 12.92
CA PHE A 37 13.18 31.86 13.44
C PHE A 37 11.96 31.87 14.38
N TRP A 38 10.93 31.09 14.09
CA TRP A 38 9.75 30.91 14.97
C TRP A 38 10.02 30.05 16.21
N GLY A 39 11.24 29.55 16.40
CA GLY A 39 11.63 28.75 17.56
C GLY A 39 11.37 27.25 17.41
N LEU A 40 10.99 26.78 16.22
CA LEU A 40 10.92 25.35 15.94
C LEU A 40 12.32 24.78 15.69
N LYS A 41 12.54 23.54 16.14
CA LYS A 41 13.81 22.85 15.93
C LYS A 41 13.94 22.43 14.48
N VAL A 42 14.96 22.94 13.80
CA VAL A 42 15.38 22.49 12.46
C VAL A 42 16.72 21.79 12.59
N ASN A 43 16.93 20.72 11.82
CA ASN A 43 18.16 19.95 11.90
C ASN A 43 19.36 20.87 11.57
N PRO A 44 20.35 21.04 12.47
CA PRO A 44 21.48 21.94 12.26
C PRO A 44 22.39 21.50 11.11
N LEU A 45 22.29 20.24 10.68
CA LEU A 45 23.06 19.68 9.57
C LEU A 45 22.40 19.95 8.20
N ALA A 46 21.17 20.50 8.16
CA ALA A 46 20.54 20.83 6.88
C ALA A 46 21.42 21.79 6.06
N GLN A 47 21.66 21.44 4.79
CA GLN A 47 22.55 22.20 3.91
C GLN A 47 21.87 22.56 2.59
N LYS A 48 22.00 23.83 2.20
CA LYS A 48 21.62 24.29 0.86
C LYS A 48 22.73 23.93 -0.12
N CYS A 49 22.37 23.17 -1.16
CA CYS A 49 23.28 22.77 -2.23
C CYS A 49 22.99 23.59 -3.49
N SER A 50 24.02 24.08 -4.18
CA SER A 50 23.84 24.92 -5.37
C SER A 50 23.68 24.08 -6.65
N ASN A 51 24.22 22.87 -6.64
CA ASN A 51 24.21 21.93 -7.74
C ASN A 51 24.16 20.47 -7.22
N LEU A 52 24.17 19.50 -8.14
CA LEU A 52 24.10 18.09 -7.80
C LEU A 52 25.40 17.55 -7.18
N ASP A 53 26.56 18.08 -7.59
CA ASP A 53 27.86 17.66 -7.05
C ASP A 53 27.97 18.03 -5.56
N ASP A 54 27.52 19.22 -5.18
CA ASP A 54 27.40 19.65 -3.78
C ASP A 54 26.51 18.69 -2.98
N ALA A 55 25.39 18.26 -3.57
CA ALA A 55 24.46 17.33 -2.93
C ALA A 55 25.07 15.93 -2.77
N ILE A 56 25.82 15.45 -3.77
CA ILE A 56 26.53 14.16 -3.70
C ILE A 56 27.63 14.21 -2.64
N ALA A 57 28.39 15.30 -2.58
CA ALA A 57 29.42 15.51 -1.55
C ALA A 57 28.80 15.50 -0.15
N TYR A 58 27.67 16.20 0.05
CA TYR A 58 26.94 16.20 1.32
C TYR A 58 26.44 14.79 1.70
N ILE A 59 25.95 14.00 0.73
CA ILE A 59 25.55 12.60 1.00
C ILE A 59 26.75 11.78 1.49
N GLN A 60 27.92 11.91 0.85
CA GLN A 60 29.12 11.18 1.25
C GLN A 60 29.59 11.58 2.65
N GLU A 61 29.61 12.88 2.95
CA GLU A 61 29.93 13.41 4.27
C GLU A 61 28.99 12.84 5.35
N MET A 62 27.67 12.90 5.10
CA MET A 62 26.68 12.40 6.05
C MET A 62 26.71 10.88 6.21
N THR A 63 27.14 10.15 5.18
CA THR A 63 27.35 8.69 5.26
C THR A 63 28.48 8.37 6.25
N GLN A 64 29.57 9.15 6.22
CA GLN A 64 30.71 8.96 7.13
C GLN A 64 30.37 9.37 8.57
N LYS A 65 29.66 10.49 8.74
CA LYS A 65 29.27 11.01 10.07
C LYS A 65 28.13 10.24 10.74
N ARG A 66 27.47 9.32 10.02
CA ARG A 66 26.27 8.60 10.47
C ARG A 66 26.40 8.03 11.90
N GLU A 67 27.52 7.37 12.21
CA GLU A 67 27.74 6.71 13.50
C GLU A 67 28.10 7.69 14.64
N GLU A 68 28.49 8.92 14.30
CA GLU A 68 28.87 9.95 15.27
C GLU A 68 27.67 10.78 15.74
N LEU A 69 26.52 10.69 15.05
CA LEU A 69 25.33 11.46 15.38
C LEU A 69 24.66 10.94 16.66
N PRO A 70 24.10 11.82 17.49
CA PRO A 70 23.36 11.43 18.70
C PRO A 70 21.98 10.82 18.40
N TYR A 71 21.68 10.56 17.12
CA TYR A 71 20.43 9.98 16.63
C TYR A 71 20.70 9.16 15.37
N GLU A 72 19.85 8.16 15.12
CA GLU A 72 19.94 7.32 13.92
C GLU A 72 19.38 8.05 12.69
N ILE A 73 20.05 7.88 11.55
CA ILE A 73 19.57 8.33 10.24
C ILE A 73 19.71 7.20 9.22
N ASP A 74 18.76 7.14 8.29
CA ASP A 74 18.67 6.13 7.24
C ASP A 74 19.05 6.65 5.85
N GLY A 75 19.35 7.95 5.75
CA GLY A 75 19.73 8.60 4.51
C GLY A 75 19.63 10.12 4.59
N VAL A 76 19.62 10.75 3.42
CA VAL A 76 19.44 12.19 3.22
C VAL A 76 18.25 12.42 2.30
N VAL A 77 17.41 13.40 2.60
CA VAL A 77 16.32 13.82 1.70
C VAL A 77 16.77 15.00 0.85
N LEU A 78 16.87 14.79 -0.46
CA LEU A 78 17.09 15.86 -1.44
C LEU A 78 15.76 16.45 -1.85
N LYS A 79 15.64 17.78 -1.82
CA LYS A 79 14.43 18.52 -2.22
C LYS A 79 14.79 19.61 -3.21
N VAL A 80 13.97 19.77 -4.24
CA VAL A 80 14.05 20.96 -5.11
C VAL A 80 13.77 22.20 -4.27
N ASP A 81 14.73 23.14 -4.20
CA ASP A 81 14.61 24.31 -3.32
C ASP A 81 13.45 25.24 -3.74
N ASN A 82 13.20 25.40 -5.03
CA ASN A 82 12.18 26.32 -5.53
C ASN A 82 10.75 25.74 -5.39
N LEU A 83 9.90 26.37 -4.57
CA LEU A 83 8.53 25.86 -4.31
C LEU A 83 7.61 25.93 -5.53
N ARG A 84 7.85 26.87 -6.45
CA ARG A 84 7.09 26.90 -7.71
C ARG A 84 7.40 25.66 -8.55
N MET A 85 8.67 25.26 -8.64
CA MET A 85 9.06 24.04 -9.33
C MET A 85 8.48 22.79 -8.66
N GLN A 86 8.40 22.76 -7.32
CA GLN A 86 7.72 21.68 -6.61
C GLN A 86 6.25 21.54 -7.05
N GLY A 87 5.53 22.66 -7.14
CA GLY A 87 4.15 22.70 -7.63
C GLY A 87 4.00 22.24 -9.09
N ASP A 88 4.92 22.67 -9.96
CA ASP A 88 4.93 22.27 -11.38
C ASP A 88 5.23 20.76 -11.55
N LEU A 89 6.13 20.21 -10.73
CA LEU A 89 6.49 18.79 -10.72
C LEU A 89 5.35 17.93 -10.17
N GLY A 90 4.64 18.42 -9.15
CA GLY A 90 3.51 17.73 -8.53
C GLY A 90 3.90 16.43 -7.80
N GLU A 91 2.91 15.56 -7.61
CA GLU A 91 3.04 14.34 -6.81
C GLU A 91 2.61 13.09 -7.58
N LYS A 92 3.10 11.93 -7.15
CA LYS A 92 2.56 10.60 -7.45
C LYS A 92 1.64 10.19 -6.29
N GLU A 93 0.88 9.10 -6.46
CA GLU A 93 -0.10 8.60 -5.48
C GLU A 93 0.42 8.52 -4.02
N ARG A 94 1.72 8.31 -3.80
CA ARG A 94 2.32 8.17 -2.46
C ARG A 94 3.60 8.97 -2.23
N SER A 95 4.03 9.78 -3.20
CA SER A 95 5.33 10.47 -3.09
C SER A 95 5.41 11.71 -3.98
N PRO A 96 6.07 12.79 -3.53
CA PRO A 96 6.33 13.95 -4.37
C PRO A 96 7.31 13.62 -5.49
N ARG A 97 7.20 14.32 -6.63
CA ARG A 97 8.17 14.20 -7.74
C ARG A 97 9.40 15.09 -7.55
N TRP A 98 9.34 16.02 -6.61
CA TRP A 98 10.33 17.07 -6.35
C TRP A 98 11.25 16.77 -5.16
N ALA A 99 11.07 15.62 -4.51
CA ALA A 99 11.96 15.16 -3.43
C ALA A 99 12.28 13.67 -3.57
N ILE A 100 13.48 13.30 -3.11
CA ILE A 100 13.94 11.91 -3.08
C ILE A 100 14.68 11.64 -1.77
N ALA A 101 14.36 10.52 -1.12
CA ALA A 101 15.15 10.01 -0.01
C ALA A 101 16.30 9.16 -0.58
N TYR A 102 17.52 9.69 -0.49
CA TYR A 102 18.74 8.96 -0.78
C TYR A 102 19.14 8.14 0.44
N LYS A 103 18.80 6.86 0.43
CA LYS A 103 19.13 5.92 1.51
C LYS A 103 20.62 5.61 1.51
N PHE A 104 21.22 5.56 2.70
CA PHE A 104 22.59 5.07 2.83
C PHE A 104 22.67 3.57 2.49
N PRO A 105 23.86 3.05 2.15
CA PRO A 105 24.06 1.61 2.08
C PRO A 105 23.55 0.94 3.36
N ALA A 106 22.72 -0.10 3.19
CA ALA A 106 22.16 -0.83 4.31
C ALA A 106 23.29 -1.43 5.15
N GLU A 107 23.18 -1.32 6.48
CA GLU A 107 24.11 -1.99 7.38
C GLU A 107 24.05 -3.50 7.11
N ARG A 108 25.23 -4.09 6.95
CA ARG A 108 25.39 -5.52 6.73
C ARG A 108 25.99 -6.17 7.96
N GLN A 109 25.44 -7.32 8.33
CA GLN A 109 25.91 -8.08 9.48
C GLN A 109 26.00 -9.55 9.12
N GLU A 110 27.01 -10.22 9.63
CA GLU A 110 27.13 -11.67 9.49
C GLU A 110 26.35 -12.38 10.60
N THR A 111 25.65 -13.44 10.23
CA THR A 111 25.04 -14.35 11.19
C THR A 111 24.90 -15.75 10.60
N THR A 112 24.51 -16.72 11.41
CA THR A 112 24.36 -18.12 10.99
C THR A 112 22.88 -18.45 10.74
N ILE A 113 22.60 -19.18 9.67
CA ILE A 113 21.29 -19.79 9.43
C ILE A 113 21.15 -21.01 10.32
N GLU A 114 20.23 -20.97 11.28
CA GLU A 114 19.93 -22.11 12.16
C GLU A 114 18.93 -23.07 11.51
N ASP A 115 17.97 -22.55 10.74
CA ASP A 115 16.96 -23.33 10.05
C ASP A 115 16.36 -22.55 8.87
N ILE A 116 15.72 -23.24 7.92
CA ILE A 116 14.94 -22.63 6.83
C ILE A 116 13.52 -23.17 6.88
N VAL A 117 12.59 -22.32 7.32
CA VAL A 117 11.17 -22.67 7.48
C VAL A 117 10.37 -22.12 6.30
N VAL A 118 9.49 -22.95 5.73
CA VAL A 118 8.58 -22.53 4.67
C VAL A 118 7.32 -21.92 5.28
N SER A 119 7.10 -20.63 4.99
CA SER A 119 5.87 -19.92 5.32
C SER A 119 4.91 -19.98 4.13
N ILE A 120 3.63 -20.21 4.38
CA ILE A 120 2.60 -20.25 3.35
C ILE A 120 1.82 -18.93 3.37
N GLY A 121 1.85 -18.22 2.25
CA GLY A 121 1.09 -16.99 2.06
C GLY A 121 -0.39 -17.25 1.78
N ARG A 122 -1.21 -16.19 1.79
CA ARG A 122 -2.66 -16.25 1.52
C ARG A 122 -3.03 -16.97 0.22
N THR A 123 -2.25 -16.78 -0.85
CA THR A 123 -2.52 -17.38 -2.17
C THR A 123 -1.79 -18.72 -2.36
N GLY A 124 -1.42 -19.35 -1.25
CA GLY A 124 -0.71 -20.62 -1.23
C GLY A 124 0.78 -20.53 -1.54
N THR A 125 1.34 -19.35 -1.83
CA THR A 125 2.80 -19.20 -2.10
C THR A 125 3.62 -19.70 -0.92
N LEU A 126 4.46 -20.71 -1.17
CA LEU A 126 5.49 -21.16 -0.24
C LEU A 126 6.67 -20.18 -0.33
N THR A 127 6.98 -19.53 0.79
CA THR A 127 8.05 -18.54 0.91
C THR A 127 9.09 -19.04 1.91
N PRO A 128 10.36 -19.16 1.54
CA PRO A 128 11.38 -19.66 2.43
C PRO A 128 11.86 -18.53 3.35
N VAL A 129 11.92 -18.81 4.64
CA VAL A 129 12.35 -17.87 5.67
C VAL A 129 13.54 -18.46 6.40
N ALA A 130 14.69 -17.79 6.31
CA ALA A 130 15.87 -18.14 7.10
C ALA A 130 15.61 -17.75 8.56
N HIS A 131 15.66 -18.72 9.46
CA HIS A 131 15.76 -18.51 10.89
C HIS A 131 17.23 -18.35 11.25
N LEU A 132 17.56 -17.22 11.84
CA LEU A 132 18.93 -16.78 12.03
C LEU A 132 19.28 -16.76 13.51
N LYS A 133 20.54 -17.09 13.82
CA LYS A 133 21.12 -16.73 15.10
C LYS A 133 20.98 -15.22 15.27
N SER A 134 20.44 -14.80 16.40
CA SER A 134 19.97 -13.42 16.50
C SER A 134 21.12 -12.41 16.52
N VAL A 135 21.02 -11.37 15.68
CA VAL A 135 22.04 -10.32 15.49
C VAL A 135 21.37 -8.95 15.42
N LYS A 136 22.08 -7.87 15.79
CA LYS A 136 21.58 -6.50 15.63
C LYS A 136 21.99 -5.93 14.28
N VAL A 137 21.04 -5.39 13.51
CA VAL A 137 21.29 -4.73 12.22
C VAL A 137 20.53 -3.40 12.19
N GLY A 138 21.23 -2.27 12.13
CA GLY A 138 20.63 -0.93 12.23
C GLY A 138 19.79 -0.78 13.50
N GLY A 139 20.40 -1.02 14.67
CA GLY A 139 19.75 -0.90 15.98
C GLY A 139 18.73 -2.00 16.35
N VAL A 140 18.21 -2.74 15.37
CA VAL A 140 17.12 -3.73 15.56
C VAL A 140 17.65 -5.15 15.62
N LYS A 141 17.13 -5.94 16.56
CA LYS A 141 17.41 -7.37 16.68
C LYS A 141 16.69 -8.14 15.56
N VAL A 142 17.46 -8.74 14.66
CA VAL A 142 16.99 -9.60 13.56
C VAL A 142 17.19 -11.06 13.96
N SER A 143 16.17 -11.88 13.72
CA SER A 143 16.22 -13.35 13.88
C SER A 143 15.59 -14.11 12.71
N LYS A 144 15.05 -13.38 11.73
CA LYS A 144 14.44 -13.94 10.52
C LYS A 144 14.80 -13.08 9.32
N ALA A 145 15.05 -13.71 8.18
CA ALA A 145 15.27 -13.02 6.91
C ALA A 145 14.58 -13.75 5.75
N SER A 146 14.13 -12.98 4.76
CA SER A 146 13.57 -13.53 3.53
C SER A 146 14.67 -14.18 2.68
N LEU A 147 14.37 -15.36 2.14
CA LEU A 147 15.14 -16.01 1.07
C LEU A 147 14.44 -15.89 -0.30
N HIS A 148 13.32 -15.16 -0.36
CA HIS A 148 12.51 -14.88 -1.55
C HIS A 148 11.84 -16.11 -2.19
N ASN A 149 12.60 -17.02 -2.81
CA ASN A 149 12.10 -18.23 -3.49
C ASN A 149 13.21 -19.28 -3.69
N GLN A 150 12.87 -20.46 -4.21
CA GLN A 150 13.83 -21.55 -4.46
C GLN A 150 14.94 -21.14 -5.45
N ASP A 151 14.61 -20.37 -6.48
CA ASP A 151 15.57 -19.96 -7.50
C ASP A 151 16.65 -19.05 -6.87
N GLU A 152 16.27 -18.15 -5.94
CA GLU A 152 17.21 -17.32 -5.17
C GLU A 152 18.06 -18.12 -4.19
N ILE A 153 17.48 -19.11 -3.50
CA ILE A 153 18.26 -20.04 -2.64
C ILE A 153 19.32 -20.76 -3.47
N THR A 154 18.93 -21.26 -4.65
CA THR A 154 19.82 -21.99 -5.55
C THR A 154 20.91 -21.06 -6.12
N ARG A 155 20.54 -19.85 -6.55
CA ARG A 155 21.47 -18.86 -7.10
C ARG A 155 22.52 -18.41 -6.08
N LYS A 156 22.13 -18.24 -4.82
CA LYS A 156 23.04 -17.87 -3.71
C LYS A 156 23.67 -19.08 -3.02
N ASP A 157 23.27 -20.30 -3.42
CA ASP A 157 23.64 -21.57 -2.80
C ASP A 157 23.48 -21.55 -1.27
N VAL A 158 22.33 -21.07 -0.76
CA VAL A 158 22.10 -20.93 0.68
C VAL A 158 21.76 -22.29 1.31
N ARG A 159 22.42 -22.63 2.42
CA ARG A 159 22.23 -23.89 3.15
C ARG A 159 21.99 -23.64 4.65
N VAL A 160 21.35 -24.60 5.31
CA VAL A 160 21.24 -24.58 6.78
C VAL A 160 22.64 -24.74 7.39
N GLY A 161 22.96 -23.92 8.39
CA GLY A 161 24.28 -23.85 9.02
C GLY A 161 25.25 -22.85 8.38
N ASP A 162 24.93 -22.29 7.20
CA ASP A 162 25.80 -21.30 6.56
C ASP A 162 25.90 -20.01 7.39
N THR A 163 27.10 -19.42 7.38
CA THR A 163 27.26 -18.01 7.76
C THR A 163 26.88 -17.14 6.57
N VAL A 164 25.95 -16.20 6.79
CA VAL A 164 25.39 -15.34 5.75
C VAL A 164 25.52 -13.88 6.12
N LEU A 165 25.70 -13.06 5.10
CA LEU A 165 25.64 -11.61 5.22
C LEU A 165 24.19 -11.17 5.02
N ILE A 166 23.60 -10.56 6.05
CA ILE A 166 22.23 -10.04 6.00
C ILE A 166 22.24 -8.52 5.97
N GLN A 167 21.18 -7.96 5.38
CA GLN A 167 20.92 -6.51 5.40
C GLN A 167 19.43 -6.24 5.56
N ARG A 168 19.06 -5.02 5.94
CA ARG A 168 17.65 -4.58 5.92
C ARG A 168 17.36 -3.85 4.61
N ALA A 169 16.63 -4.49 3.70
CA ALA A 169 16.18 -3.87 2.46
C ALA A 169 15.26 -2.67 2.78
N GLY A 170 15.67 -1.48 2.32
CA GLY A 170 14.97 -0.22 2.59
C GLY A 170 14.78 0.09 4.08
N ASP A 171 15.64 -0.46 4.95
CA ASP A 171 15.56 -0.42 6.42
C ASP A 171 14.31 -1.06 7.03
N VAL A 172 13.60 -1.93 6.31
CA VAL A 172 12.37 -2.56 6.83
C VAL A 172 12.48 -4.08 6.87
N ILE A 173 12.84 -4.72 5.76
CA ILE A 173 12.74 -6.18 5.63
C ILE A 173 14.14 -6.79 5.62
N PRO A 174 14.50 -7.63 6.61
CA PRO A 174 15.76 -8.34 6.58
C PRO A 174 15.81 -9.37 5.43
N GLU A 175 16.90 -9.37 4.68
CA GLU A 175 17.15 -10.32 3.60
C GLU A 175 18.59 -10.84 3.64
N VAL A 176 18.79 -12.05 3.10
CA VAL A 176 20.12 -12.63 2.91
C VAL A 176 20.73 -12.10 1.62
N VAL A 177 21.87 -11.43 1.72
CA VAL A 177 22.61 -10.86 0.58
C VAL A 177 23.43 -11.94 -0.10
N GLN A 178 24.28 -12.63 0.66
CA GLN A 178 25.18 -13.66 0.18
C GLN A 178 25.61 -14.61 1.31
N VAL A 179 26.12 -15.77 0.93
CA VAL A 179 26.80 -16.71 1.84
C VAL A 179 28.28 -16.32 1.97
N VAL A 180 28.83 -16.41 3.19
CA VAL A 180 30.26 -16.28 3.45
C VAL A 180 30.89 -17.66 3.26
N LEU A 181 31.26 -17.96 2.01
CA LEU A 181 31.70 -19.29 1.57
C LEU A 181 32.95 -19.78 2.31
N GLU A 182 33.81 -18.87 2.75
CA GLU A 182 35.03 -19.18 3.51
C GLU A 182 34.74 -19.80 4.88
N LYS A 183 33.52 -19.60 5.41
CA LYS A 183 33.07 -20.12 6.71
C LYS A 183 32.11 -21.31 6.56
N ARG A 184 31.95 -21.84 5.35
CA ARG A 184 31.05 -22.97 5.10
C ARG A 184 31.61 -24.24 5.70
N ILE A 185 30.74 -24.98 6.39
CA ILE A 185 31.06 -26.30 6.93
C ILE A 185 31.07 -27.32 5.78
N ASP A 186 32.07 -28.21 5.81
CA ASP A 186 32.17 -29.34 4.89
C ASP A 186 30.93 -30.26 5.01
N ASN A 187 30.48 -30.80 3.87
CA ASN A 187 29.29 -31.66 3.76
C ASN A 187 27.93 -30.98 4.05
N SER A 188 27.84 -29.66 3.99
CA SER A 188 26.54 -28.95 4.02
C SER A 188 25.64 -29.38 2.84
N VAL A 189 24.35 -29.59 3.11
CA VAL A 189 23.37 -30.09 2.11
C VAL A 189 22.65 -28.91 1.45
N THR A 190 22.45 -28.97 0.14
CA THR A 190 21.68 -27.97 -0.59
C THR A 190 20.22 -27.98 -0.16
N TYR A 191 19.64 -26.80 0.04
CA TYR A 191 18.24 -26.70 0.43
C TYR A 191 17.33 -26.85 -0.80
N GLN A 192 16.36 -27.76 -0.70
CA GLN A 192 15.29 -27.94 -1.68
C GLN A 192 13.94 -27.74 -1.00
N PHE A 193 13.03 -27.09 -1.71
CA PHE A 193 11.66 -26.95 -1.25
C PHE A 193 11.00 -28.31 -1.04
N PRO A 194 10.10 -28.42 -0.05
CA PRO A 194 9.36 -29.65 0.15
C PRO A 194 8.39 -29.88 -1.02
N ASP A 195 8.30 -31.13 -1.48
CA ASP A 195 7.34 -31.55 -2.50
C ASP A 195 5.88 -31.46 -2.02
N TYR A 196 5.68 -31.36 -0.70
CA TYR A 196 4.39 -31.31 -0.04
C TYR A 196 4.31 -30.14 0.93
N CYS A 197 3.12 -29.57 1.03
CA CYS A 197 2.78 -28.53 2.00
C CYS A 197 2.99 -29.04 3.43
N ASN A 198 3.81 -28.34 4.22
CA ASN A 198 4.08 -28.67 5.63
C ASN A 198 2.89 -28.47 6.57
N GLU A 199 1.81 -27.85 6.10
CA GLU A 199 0.63 -27.50 6.90
C GLU A 199 -0.59 -28.39 6.58
N CYS A 200 -0.79 -28.79 5.32
CA CYS A 200 -1.94 -29.61 4.93
C CYS A 200 -1.58 -30.89 4.17
N GLY A 201 -0.30 -31.14 3.87
CA GLY A 201 0.16 -32.34 3.17
C GLY A 201 -0.14 -32.38 1.66
N GLU A 202 -0.80 -31.37 1.09
CA GLU A 202 -1.08 -31.28 -0.34
C GLU A 202 0.22 -31.13 -1.16
N LYS A 203 0.27 -31.72 -2.36
CA LYS A 203 1.45 -31.59 -3.24
C LYS A 203 1.68 -30.13 -3.65
N ALA A 204 2.88 -29.62 -3.40
CA ALA A 204 3.28 -28.29 -3.84
C ALA A 204 3.52 -28.29 -5.35
N THR A 205 2.97 -27.30 -6.05
CA THR A 205 3.13 -27.16 -7.50
C THR A 205 3.90 -25.88 -7.82
N LYS A 206 4.88 -25.95 -8.73
CA LYS A 206 5.60 -24.76 -9.21
C LYS A 206 4.71 -24.01 -10.21
N GLU A 207 4.37 -22.77 -9.90
CA GLU A 207 3.71 -21.82 -10.79
C GLU A 207 4.63 -20.59 -10.93
N ASP A 208 5.14 -20.34 -12.14
CA ASP A 208 6.21 -19.36 -12.43
C ASP A 208 7.49 -19.64 -11.61
N VAL A 209 7.94 -18.68 -10.81
CA VAL A 209 9.12 -18.77 -9.93
C VAL A 209 8.78 -19.25 -8.51
N TYR A 210 7.50 -19.48 -8.21
CA TYR A 210 7.03 -19.80 -6.86
C TYR A 210 6.44 -21.21 -6.78
N TYR A 211 6.69 -21.89 -5.67
CA TYR A 211 5.91 -23.08 -5.29
C TYR A 211 4.62 -22.64 -4.58
N ARG A 212 3.54 -23.37 -4.81
CA ARG A 212 2.22 -23.08 -4.23
C ARG A 212 1.54 -24.33 -3.68
N CYS A 213 0.89 -24.17 -2.54
CA CYS A 213 -0.14 -25.06 -2.05
C CYS A 213 -1.46 -24.74 -2.76
N THR A 214 -2.00 -25.69 -3.51
CA THR A 214 -3.24 -25.51 -4.28
C THR A 214 -4.51 -25.72 -3.46
N ASN A 215 -4.40 -26.34 -2.28
CA ASN A 215 -5.51 -26.53 -1.35
C ASN A 215 -5.93 -25.20 -0.70
N SER A 216 -7.04 -24.62 -1.17
CA SER A 216 -7.63 -23.38 -0.65
C SER A 216 -8.11 -23.48 0.81
N SER A 217 -8.37 -24.70 1.30
CA SER A 217 -8.73 -24.98 2.69
C SER A 217 -7.53 -25.26 3.59
N CYS A 218 -6.29 -25.07 3.08
CA CYS A 218 -5.08 -25.19 3.89
C CYS A 218 -5.15 -24.26 5.11
N PRO A 219 -4.97 -24.75 6.35
CA PRO A 219 -5.09 -23.93 7.56
C PRO A 219 -4.21 -22.68 7.55
N ALA A 220 -3.00 -22.77 6.99
CA ALA A 220 -2.11 -21.63 6.86
C ALA A 220 -2.64 -20.57 5.88
N GLN A 221 -3.25 -20.99 4.76
CA GLN A 221 -3.87 -20.05 3.81
C GLN A 221 -5.10 -19.39 4.43
N VAL A 222 -5.97 -20.18 5.08
CA VAL A 222 -7.17 -19.68 5.78
C VAL A 222 -6.77 -18.64 6.83
N LYS A 223 -5.77 -18.94 7.66
CA LYS A 223 -5.26 -18.02 8.68
C LYS A 223 -4.84 -16.68 8.08
N VAL A 224 -4.01 -16.69 7.04
CA VAL A 224 -3.50 -15.45 6.42
C VAL A 224 -4.60 -14.73 5.61
N ALA A 225 -5.54 -15.47 5.01
CA ALA A 225 -6.69 -14.91 4.31
C ALA A 225 -7.61 -14.13 5.28
N ILE A 226 -7.98 -14.73 6.40
CA ILE A 226 -8.78 -14.09 7.45
C ILE A 226 -8.02 -12.89 8.03
N TRP A 227 -6.72 -13.02 8.27
CA TRP A 227 -5.91 -11.91 8.78
C TRP A 227 -5.85 -10.72 7.82
N HIS A 228 -5.71 -10.97 6.52
CA HIS A 228 -5.80 -9.92 5.50
C HIS A 228 -7.19 -9.30 5.44
N PHE A 229 -8.23 -10.14 5.49
CA PHE A 229 -9.62 -9.69 5.48
C PHE A 229 -9.89 -8.73 6.65
N ALA A 230 -9.43 -9.07 7.85
CA ALA A 230 -9.54 -8.24 9.05
C ALA A 230 -8.62 -7.01 9.08
N SER A 231 -7.64 -6.91 8.18
CA SER A 231 -6.66 -5.81 8.19
C SER A 231 -7.32 -4.43 8.03
N LYS A 232 -6.60 -3.38 8.46
CA LYS A 232 -7.03 -1.98 8.33
C LYS A 232 -7.41 -1.57 6.90
N GLY A 233 -6.72 -2.15 5.90
CA GLY A 233 -7.03 -1.91 4.48
C GLY A 233 -8.22 -2.72 3.97
N GLY A 234 -8.54 -3.84 4.63
CA GLY A 234 -9.69 -4.68 4.35
C GLY A 234 -10.93 -4.20 5.12
N MET A 235 -11.48 -5.08 5.95
CA MET A 235 -12.70 -4.85 6.71
C MET A 235 -12.48 -4.14 8.04
N ASP A 236 -11.22 -3.83 8.39
CA ASP A 236 -10.86 -3.00 9.55
C ASP A 236 -11.43 -3.57 10.87
N ILE A 237 -11.13 -4.85 11.12
CA ILE A 237 -11.61 -5.57 12.31
C ILE A 237 -10.51 -5.56 13.38
N ASP A 238 -10.68 -4.69 14.36
CA ASP A 238 -9.79 -4.51 15.50
C ASP A 238 -9.79 -5.74 16.43
N GLY A 239 -8.62 -6.04 17.01
CA GLY A 239 -8.45 -7.13 17.99
C GLY A 239 -8.23 -8.52 17.38
N LEU A 240 -8.45 -8.71 16.08
CA LEU A 240 -8.15 -9.96 15.36
C LEU A 240 -6.67 -10.06 14.96
N GLY A 241 -5.80 -10.30 15.95
CA GLY A 241 -4.40 -10.63 15.71
C GLY A 241 -4.21 -12.01 15.08
N ILE A 242 -3.10 -12.22 14.36
CA ILE A 242 -2.82 -13.48 13.66
C ILE A 242 -2.81 -14.71 14.59
N LYS A 243 -2.37 -14.54 15.86
CA LYS A 243 -2.41 -15.61 16.88
C LYS A 243 -3.83 -15.97 17.31
N HIS A 244 -4.73 -15.00 17.38
CA HIS A 244 -6.13 -15.27 17.73
C HIS A 244 -6.83 -16.04 16.61
N ILE A 245 -6.59 -15.61 15.36
CA ILE A 245 -7.11 -16.29 14.17
C ILE A 245 -6.57 -17.72 14.10
N GLU A 246 -5.30 -17.94 14.40
CA GLU A 246 -4.71 -19.28 14.46
C GLU A 246 -5.44 -20.21 15.44
N GLN A 247 -5.77 -19.71 16.64
CA GLN A 247 -6.56 -20.48 17.60
C GLN A 247 -7.97 -20.77 17.08
N MET A 248 -8.64 -19.79 16.46
CA MET A 248 -9.98 -19.97 15.90
C MET A 248 -10.00 -21.03 14.78
N VAL A 249 -9.02 -20.99 13.87
CA VAL A 249 -8.87 -21.98 12.80
C VAL A 249 -8.56 -23.36 13.38
N LYS A 250 -7.64 -23.45 14.35
CA LYS A 250 -7.25 -24.72 14.99
C LYS A 250 -8.39 -25.38 15.75
N LYS A 251 -9.25 -24.59 16.42
CA LYS A 251 -10.46 -25.09 17.09
C LYS A 251 -11.64 -25.31 16.12
N GLY A 252 -11.47 -25.03 14.83
CA GLY A 252 -12.50 -25.20 13.81
C GLY A 252 -13.66 -24.21 13.90
N LEU A 253 -13.50 -23.11 14.65
CA LEU A 253 -14.51 -22.06 14.80
C LEU A 253 -14.70 -21.27 13.49
N VAL A 254 -13.64 -21.12 12.71
CA VAL A 254 -13.66 -20.43 11.42
C VAL A 254 -12.89 -21.24 10.38
N LYS A 255 -13.46 -21.34 9.18
CA LYS A 255 -12.87 -22.00 8.00
C LYS A 255 -12.63 -21.00 6.86
N ASP A 256 -13.33 -19.87 6.90
CA ASP A 256 -13.12 -18.73 6.03
C ASP A 256 -13.51 -17.41 6.74
N ALA A 257 -13.37 -16.28 6.05
CA ALA A 257 -13.68 -14.97 6.63
C ALA A 257 -15.19 -14.73 6.84
N GLY A 258 -16.07 -15.47 6.15
CA GLY A 258 -17.51 -15.38 6.31
C GLY A 258 -17.97 -15.89 7.67
N ASP A 259 -17.30 -16.93 8.18
CA ASP A 259 -17.62 -17.53 9.50
C ASP A 259 -17.44 -16.54 10.66
N LEU A 260 -16.61 -15.48 10.48
CA LEU A 260 -16.45 -14.42 11.48
C LEU A 260 -17.79 -13.79 11.88
N TYR A 261 -18.71 -13.64 10.92
CA TYR A 261 -20.00 -12.98 11.13
C TYR A 261 -21.03 -13.86 11.83
N SER A 262 -20.69 -15.13 12.10
CA SER A 262 -21.49 -16.07 12.88
C SER A 262 -20.94 -16.31 14.29
N LEU A 263 -19.74 -15.81 14.60
CA LEU A 263 -19.13 -15.96 15.92
C LEU A 263 -19.95 -15.24 17.00
N LYS A 264 -20.04 -15.89 18.15
CA LYS A 264 -20.59 -15.30 19.37
C LYS A 264 -19.47 -14.97 20.34
N LYS A 265 -19.78 -14.12 21.32
CA LYS A 265 -18.81 -13.72 22.35
C LYS A 265 -18.27 -14.92 23.11
N GLU A 266 -19.14 -15.90 23.39
CA GLU A 266 -18.80 -17.12 24.11
C GLU A 266 -17.75 -17.97 23.37
N ASP A 267 -17.80 -17.99 22.03
CA ASP A 267 -16.83 -18.71 21.21
C ASP A 267 -15.41 -18.14 21.40
N ILE A 268 -15.30 -16.82 21.53
CA ILE A 268 -14.04 -16.10 21.74
C ILE A 268 -13.55 -16.25 23.18
N LEU A 269 -14.45 -16.25 24.16
CA LEU A 269 -14.08 -16.43 25.58
C LEU A 269 -13.48 -17.80 25.88
N ASN A 270 -13.82 -18.80 25.07
CA ASN A 270 -13.23 -20.13 25.16
C ASN A 270 -11.83 -20.22 24.53
N LEU A 271 -11.25 -19.12 24.06
CA LEU A 271 -9.89 -19.06 23.51
C LEU A 271 -8.88 -18.59 24.56
N ASP A 272 -7.63 -19.02 24.40
CA ASP A 272 -6.57 -18.70 25.34
C ASP A 272 -6.16 -17.23 25.21
N GLY A 273 -6.11 -16.52 26.35
CA GLY A 273 -5.68 -15.12 26.41
C GLY A 273 -6.79 -14.10 26.24
N PHE A 274 -8.07 -14.51 26.26
CA PHE A 274 -9.21 -13.60 26.17
C PHE A 274 -9.86 -13.32 27.53
N ALA A 275 -10.12 -12.05 27.78
CA ALA A 275 -11.01 -11.56 28.82
C ALA A 275 -12.31 -11.03 28.21
N ASP A 276 -13.35 -10.86 29.05
CA ASP A 276 -14.69 -10.39 28.65
C ASP A 276 -14.64 -9.15 27.74
N LYS A 277 -13.87 -8.14 28.15
CA LYS A 277 -13.71 -6.89 27.41
C LYS A 277 -13.05 -7.09 26.03
N SER A 278 -12.00 -7.90 25.95
CA SER A 278 -11.31 -8.16 24.67
C SER A 278 -12.17 -8.96 23.70
N ALA A 279 -12.98 -9.91 24.20
CA ALA A 279 -13.92 -10.65 23.38
C ALA A 279 -15.01 -9.72 22.84
N GLN A 280 -15.54 -8.83 23.69
CA GLN A 280 -16.54 -7.83 23.29
C GLN A 280 -16.01 -6.89 22.19
N ILE A 281 -14.78 -6.39 22.33
CA ILE A 281 -14.16 -5.50 21.32
C ILE A 281 -14.13 -6.17 19.94
N ILE A 282 -13.81 -7.46 19.86
CA ILE A 282 -13.78 -8.19 18.59
C ILE A 282 -15.18 -8.32 18.01
N ILE A 283 -16.17 -8.73 18.82
CA ILE A 283 -17.56 -8.87 18.35
C ILE A 283 -18.12 -7.54 17.87
N ASP A 284 -17.87 -6.46 18.61
CA ASP A 284 -18.30 -5.11 18.23
C ASP A 284 -17.63 -4.67 16.92
N SER A 285 -16.34 -4.97 16.75
CA SER A 285 -15.60 -4.65 15.54
C SER A 285 -16.08 -5.46 14.32
N ILE A 286 -16.35 -6.75 14.49
CA ILE A 286 -16.97 -7.60 13.45
C ILE A 286 -18.34 -7.03 13.06
N SER A 287 -19.18 -6.67 14.04
CA SER A 287 -20.49 -6.08 13.82
C SER A 287 -20.39 -4.76 13.04
N LYS A 288 -19.49 -3.87 13.44
CA LYS A 288 -19.21 -2.60 12.74
C LYS A 288 -18.77 -2.83 11.30
N SER A 289 -17.92 -3.85 11.06
CA SER A 289 -17.39 -4.14 9.72
C SER A 289 -18.45 -4.60 8.71
N ARG A 290 -19.66 -4.97 9.16
CA ARG A 290 -20.77 -5.34 8.26
C ARG A 290 -21.12 -4.22 7.29
N LYS A 291 -20.96 -2.95 7.69
CA LYS A 291 -21.10 -1.80 6.79
C LYS A 291 -19.73 -1.38 6.29
N THR A 292 -19.47 -1.57 5.00
CA THR A 292 -18.18 -1.26 4.37
C THR A 292 -18.38 -0.56 3.02
N THR A 293 -17.30 -0.35 2.27
CA THR A 293 -17.35 0.13 0.89
C THR A 293 -16.96 -0.98 -0.08
N LEU A 294 -17.44 -0.92 -1.33
CA LEU A 294 -17.10 -1.94 -2.33
C LEU A 294 -15.57 -2.09 -2.57
N PRO A 295 -14.75 -1.01 -2.62
CA PRO A 295 -13.30 -1.14 -2.71
C PRO A 295 -12.68 -1.95 -1.56
N LYS A 296 -13.12 -1.71 -0.31
CA LYS A 296 -12.63 -2.43 0.86
C LYS A 296 -13.02 -3.90 0.80
N LEU A 297 -14.27 -4.19 0.42
CA LEU A 297 -14.74 -5.56 0.25
C LEU A 297 -13.91 -6.31 -0.81
N ILE A 298 -13.76 -5.77 -2.02
CA ILE A 298 -12.97 -6.39 -3.10
C ILE A 298 -11.52 -6.63 -2.66
N TYR A 299 -10.90 -5.64 -2.00
CA TYR A 299 -9.55 -5.79 -1.46
C TYR A 299 -9.46 -6.89 -0.39
N SER A 300 -10.44 -6.96 0.52
CA SER A 300 -10.47 -7.94 1.62
C SER A 300 -10.60 -9.39 1.16
N LEU A 301 -11.23 -9.65 0.01
CA LEU A 301 -11.35 -10.98 -0.59
C LEU A 301 -9.98 -11.59 -0.99
N GLY A 302 -8.94 -10.76 -1.08
CA GLY A 302 -7.57 -11.22 -1.23
C GLY A 302 -7.26 -11.87 -2.58
N ILE A 303 -7.98 -11.46 -3.62
CA ILE A 303 -7.79 -11.92 -5.00
C ILE A 303 -6.34 -11.61 -5.43
N GLY A 304 -5.65 -12.59 -6.01
CA GLY A 304 -4.26 -12.42 -6.44
C GLY A 304 -4.11 -11.27 -7.45
N ASN A 305 -3.07 -10.44 -7.27
CA ASN A 305 -2.80 -9.22 -8.05
C ASN A 305 -3.86 -8.12 -7.94
N VAL A 306 -4.80 -8.20 -6.99
CA VAL A 306 -5.77 -7.13 -6.71
C VAL A 306 -5.35 -6.39 -5.45
N GLY A 307 -4.64 -5.27 -5.63
CA GLY A 307 -4.29 -4.35 -4.55
C GLY A 307 -5.39 -3.32 -4.27
N SER A 308 -5.17 -2.43 -3.31
CA SER A 308 -6.16 -1.40 -2.93
C SER A 308 -6.58 -0.50 -4.10
N ARG A 309 -5.62 -0.09 -4.95
CA ARG A 309 -5.87 0.69 -6.17
C ARG A 309 -6.73 -0.09 -7.16
N THR A 310 -6.35 -1.32 -7.47
CA THR A 310 -7.12 -2.19 -8.38
C THR A 310 -8.53 -2.44 -7.85
N ALA A 311 -8.68 -2.67 -6.54
CA ALA A 311 -9.99 -2.84 -5.91
C ALA A 311 -10.88 -1.59 -6.05
N LYS A 312 -10.30 -0.39 -5.92
CA LYS A 312 -11.01 0.87 -6.17
C LYS A 312 -11.47 0.99 -7.63
N LEU A 313 -10.58 0.75 -8.59
CA LEU A 313 -10.92 0.79 -10.02
C LEU A 313 -12.00 -0.23 -10.40
N LEU A 314 -11.92 -1.44 -9.86
CA LEU A 314 -12.96 -2.46 -10.05
C LEU A 314 -14.29 -2.03 -9.43
N ALA A 315 -14.27 -1.45 -8.23
CA ALA A 315 -15.49 -0.95 -7.62
C ALA A 315 -16.15 0.14 -8.47
N GLU A 316 -15.37 1.12 -8.95
CA GLU A 316 -15.84 2.22 -9.79
C GLU A 316 -16.36 1.75 -11.15
N GLU A 317 -15.75 0.72 -11.73
CA GLU A 317 -16.17 0.21 -13.03
C GLU A 317 -17.41 -0.66 -12.95
N PHE A 318 -17.49 -1.54 -11.95
CA PHE A 318 -18.53 -2.57 -11.89
C PHE A 318 -19.70 -2.20 -10.97
N GLY A 319 -19.52 -1.28 -10.03
CA GLY A 319 -20.56 -0.75 -9.14
C GLY A 319 -21.02 -1.71 -8.03
N SER A 320 -21.01 -3.02 -8.27
CA SER A 320 -21.35 -4.05 -7.29
C SER A 320 -20.50 -5.32 -7.45
N ILE A 321 -20.48 -6.16 -6.42
CA ILE A 321 -19.74 -7.43 -6.46
C ILE A 321 -20.39 -8.43 -7.44
N GLU A 322 -21.70 -8.37 -7.60
CA GLU A 322 -22.48 -9.20 -8.53
C GLU A 322 -22.18 -8.81 -9.99
N ASN A 323 -22.14 -7.50 -10.27
CA ASN A 323 -21.76 -7.00 -11.59
C ASN A 323 -20.31 -7.36 -11.91
N LEU A 324 -19.40 -7.22 -10.93
CA LEU A 324 -18.01 -7.65 -11.10
C LEU A 324 -17.96 -9.14 -11.41
N SER A 325 -18.63 -9.98 -10.62
CA SER A 325 -18.65 -11.43 -10.80
C SER A 325 -19.18 -11.87 -12.18
N THR A 326 -20.17 -11.17 -12.72
CA THR A 326 -20.83 -11.54 -13.98
C THR A 326 -20.13 -10.95 -15.20
N LYS A 327 -19.92 -9.62 -15.22
CA LYS A 327 -19.33 -8.92 -16.38
C LYS A 327 -17.87 -9.29 -16.61
N ILE A 328 -17.10 -9.58 -15.55
CA ILE A 328 -15.70 -9.97 -15.70
C ILE A 328 -15.55 -11.27 -16.51
N MET A 329 -16.57 -12.14 -16.51
CA MET A 329 -16.52 -13.41 -17.22
C MET A 329 -16.56 -13.24 -18.74
N SER A 330 -17.29 -12.23 -19.21
CA SER A 330 -17.46 -11.89 -20.63
C SER A 330 -16.60 -10.72 -21.10
N ILE A 331 -15.76 -10.13 -20.24
CA ILE A 331 -14.94 -8.96 -20.60
C ILE A 331 -14.01 -9.29 -21.78
N THR A 332 -14.04 -8.42 -22.79
CA THR A 332 -13.26 -8.52 -24.03
C THR A 332 -11.86 -7.93 -23.84
N LYS A 333 -10.92 -8.31 -24.72
CA LYS A 333 -9.55 -7.76 -24.69
C LYS A 333 -9.54 -6.22 -24.81
N LYS A 334 -10.39 -5.66 -25.66
CA LYS A 334 -10.52 -4.22 -25.87
C LYS A 334 -11.02 -3.48 -24.62
N GLU A 335 -11.93 -4.09 -23.86
CA GLU A 335 -12.40 -3.53 -22.58
C GLU A 335 -11.30 -3.63 -21.52
N ILE A 336 -10.53 -4.73 -21.47
CA ILE A 336 -9.36 -4.85 -20.59
C ILE A 336 -8.33 -3.75 -20.89
N GLU A 337 -8.03 -3.48 -22.16
CA GLU A 337 -7.13 -2.40 -22.58
C GLU A 337 -7.63 -1.01 -22.17
N GLY A 338 -8.96 -0.84 -22.01
CA GLY A 338 -9.58 0.38 -21.52
C GLY A 338 -9.48 0.58 -20.00
N LEU A 339 -9.25 -0.51 -19.23
CA LEU A 339 -9.04 -0.45 -17.79
C LEU A 339 -7.58 -0.06 -17.51
N SER A 340 -7.33 1.25 -17.41
CA SER A 340 -6.02 1.77 -17.02
C SER A 340 -5.54 1.08 -15.73
N ASP A 341 -4.32 0.55 -15.75
CA ASP A 341 -3.66 -0.17 -14.65
C ASP A 341 -4.22 -1.56 -14.26
N ILE A 342 -5.11 -2.18 -15.05
CA ILE A 342 -5.54 -3.57 -14.84
C ILE A 342 -5.07 -4.47 -16.00
N GLY A 343 -3.99 -5.22 -15.76
CA GLY A 343 -3.44 -6.14 -16.76
C GLY A 343 -4.18 -7.47 -16.88
N GLU A 344 -3.96 -8.19 -18.00
CA GLU A 344 -4.55 -9.51 -18.28
C GLU A 344 -4.29 -10.53 -17.15
N GLY A 345 -3.12 -10.47 -16.50
CA GLY A 345 -2.77 -11.34 -15.37
C GLY A 345 -3.60 -11.10 -14.11
N SER A 346 -4.15 -9.90 -13.90
CA SER A 346 -5.11 -9.65 -12.81
C SER A 346 -6.49 -10.15 -13.19
N ILE A 347 -6.92 -9.91 -14.44
CA ILE A 347 -8.22 -10.38 -14.95
C ILE A 347 -8.33 -11.90 -14.89
N SER A 348 -7.29 -12.63 -15.28
CA SER A 348 -7.29 -14.10 -15.22
C SER A 348 -7.48 -14.63 -13.80
N LYS A 349 -6.83 -13.99 -12.81
CA LYS A 349 -6.97 -14.33 -11.38
C LYS A 349 -8.35 -13.98 -10.84
N ILE A 350 -8.92 -12.84 -11.23
CA ILE A 350 -10.29 -12.45 -10.86
C ILE A 350 -11.30 -13.45 -11.43
N LYS A 351 -11.16 -13.82 -12.73
CA LYS A 351 -12.00 -14.86 -13.35
C LYS A 351 -11.88 -16.20 -12.62
N ARG A 352 -10.67 -16.62 -12.25
CA ARG A 352 -10.44 -17.86 -11.48
C ARG A 352 -11.14 -17.81 -10.12
N PHE A 353 -11.05 -16.68 -9.42
CA PHE A 353 -11.72 -16.49 -8.13
C PHE A 353 -13.24 -16.63 -8.24
N PHE A 354 -13.91 -15.93 -9.16
CA PHE A 354 -15.37 -16.02 -9.30
C PHE A 354 -15.87 -17.36 -9.88
N LYS A 355 -14.98 -18.15 -10.51
CA LYS A 355 -15.30 -19.53 -10.93
C LYS A 355 -15.22 -20.55 -9.78
N ASP A 356 -14.41 -20.28 -8.76
CA ASP A 356 -14.17 -21.21 -7.66
C ASP A 356 -15.37 -21.29 -6.70
N GLU A 357 -15.79 -22.52 -6.38
CA GLU A 357 -16.97 -22.78 -5.55
C GLU A 357 -16.79 -22.31 -4.10
N ASN A 358 -15.57 -22.41 -3.55
CA ASN A 358 -15.30 -21.91 -2.19
C ASN A 358 -15.42 -20.38 -2.13
N SER A 359 -14.95 -19.69 -3.16
CA SER A 359 -15.05 -18.24 -3.29
C SER A 359 -16.51 -17.77 -3.42
N LYS A 360 -17.34 -18.51 -4.18
CA LYS A 360 -18.79 -18.26 -4.25
C LYS A 360 -19.47 -18.47 -2.90
N ALA A 361 -19.11 -19.55 -2.20
CA ALA A 361 -19.63 -19.85 -0.87
C ALA A 361 -19.25 -18.77 0.14
N LEU A 362 -18.02 -18.26 0.10
CA LEU A 362 -17.56 -17.14 0.92
C LEU A 362 -18.41 -15.89 0.68
N ILE A 363 -18.60 -15.47 -0.57
CA ILE A 363 -19.41 -14.29 -0.90
C ILE A 363 -20.84 -14.45 -0.38
N LYS A 364 -21.42 -15.65 -0.52
CA LYS A 364 -22.74 -15.97 0.00
C LYS A 364 -22.78 -15.85 1.54
N LYS A 365 -21.81 -16.43 2.25
CA LYS A 365 -21.71 -16.32 3.72
C LYS A 365 -21.58 -14.89 4.18
N LEU A 366 -20.78 -14.06 3.50
CA LEU A 366 -20.64 -12.64 3.84
C LEU A 366 -21.98 -11.90 3.72
N ARG A 367 -22.74 -12.17 2.64
CA ARG A 367 -24.07 -11.61 2.45
C ARG A 367 -25.07 -12.06 3.52
N GLU A 368 -25.10 -13.36 3.84
CA GLU A 368 -25.94 -13.92 4.91
C GLU A 368 -25.51 -13.40 6.30
N GLY A 369 -24.21 -13.14 6.46
CA GLY A 369 -23.61 -12.42 7.58
C GLY A 369 -23.86 -10.92 7.57
N GLY A 370 -24.80 -10.42 6.75
CA GLY A 370 -25.25 -9.03 6.74
C GLY A 370 -24.20 -8.02 6.30
N VAL A 371 -23.15 -8.45 5.60
CA VAL A 371 -22.17 -7.53 5.02
C VAL A 371 -22.82 -6.80 3.85
N THR A 372 -22.86 -5.48 3.95
CA THR A 372 -23.32 -4.58 2.90
C THR A 372 -22.21 -3.60 2.55
N CYS A 373 -22.10 -3.32 1.26
CA CYS A 373 -21.18 -2.32 0.75
C CYS A 373 -21.97 -1.12 0.21
N GLU A 374 -21.53 0.08 0.57
CA GLU A 374 -21.90 1.28 -0.17
C GLU A 374 -21.32 1.15 -1.58
N GLU A 375 -22.21 1.13 -2.57
CA GLU A 375 -21.85 1.13 -3.98
C GLU A 375 -21.26 2.50 -4.32
N PRO A 376 -20.14 2.57 -5.05
CA PRO A 376 -19.68 3.84 -5.56
C PRO A 376 -20.78 4.39 -6.48
N THR A 377 -21.33 5.55 -6.13
CA THR A 377 -22.24 6.28 -7.00
C THR A 377 -21.45 6.81 -8.18
N LYS A 378 -21.20 5.97 -9.20
CA LYS A 378 -21.08 6.49 -10.56
C LYS A 378 -22.46 7.01 -10.91
N ARG A 379 -22.67 8.32 -10.84
CA ARG A 379 -23.86 8.91 -11.46
C ARG A 379 -23.76 8.68 -12.96
N GLU A 380 -24.37 7.61 -13.46
CA GLU A 380 -24.71 7.53 -14.88
C GLU A 380 -25.74 8.64 -15.16
N GLY A 381 -25.40 9.58 -16.04
CA GLY A 381 -26.29 10.70 -16.40
C GLY A 381 -26.15 11.98 -15.57
N GLY A 382 -24.94 12.35 -15.15
CA GLY A 382 -24.65 13.71 -14.69
C GLY A 382 -24.36 14.68 -15.84
N ARG A 383 -24.27 15.99 -15.56
CA ARG A 383 -24.07 17.02 -16.61
C ARG A 383 -22.77 16.81 -17.41
N PHE A 384 -21.81 16.06 -16.86
CA PHE A 384 -20.52 15.82 -17.45
C PHE A 384 -20.34 14.39 -17.96
N ASP A 385 -21.44 13.65 -18.16
CA ASP A 385 -21.36 12.30 -18.74
C ASP A 385 -20.56 12.28 -20.05
N LYS A 386 -19.55 11.42 -20.11
CA LYS A 386 -18.59 11.27 -21.22
C LYS A 386 -17.78 12.53 -21.54
N LYS A 387 -17.68 13.48 -20.61
CA LYS A 387 -16.86 14.69 -20.76
C LYS A 387 -15.53 14.53 -20.05
N THR A 388 -14.45 14.85 -20.77
CA THR A 388 -13.10 14.82 -20.22
C THR A 388 -12.62 16.22 -19.82
N PHE A 389 -12.21 16.39 -18.57
CA PHE A 389 -11.68 17.62 -17.98
C PHE A 389 -10.16 17.52 -17.78
N VAL A 390 -9.46 18.63 -17.95
CA VAL A 390 -8.05 18.78 -17.54
C VAL A 390 -7.93 19.97 -16.61
N LEU A 391 -7.48 19.72 -15.39
CA LEU A 391 -7.19 20.78 -14.41
C LEU A 391 -5.75 21.28 -14.60
N THR A 392 -5.57 22.59 -14.78
CA THR A 392 -4.26 23.24 -14.91
C THR A 392 -4.21 24.56 -14.13
N GLY A 393 -3.04 24.88 -13.56
CA GLY A 393 -2.91 26.00 -12.62
C GLY A 393 -3.39 25.66 -11.21
N SER A 394 -3.17 26.58 -10.27
CA SER A 394 -3.64 26.47 -8.88
C SER A 394 -5.04 27.03 -8.77
N LEU A 395 -6.00 26.19 -8.36
CA LEU A 395 -7.37 26.65 -8.13
C LEU A 395 -7.46 27.34 -6.76
N SER A 396 -7.95 28.58 -6.71
CA SER A 396 -8.10 29.39 -5.49
C SER A 396 -9.26 28.93 -4.59
N SER A 397 -10.36 28.46 -5.21
CA SER A 397 -11.61 28.11 -4.50
C SER A 397 -11.73 26.62 -4.17
N PHE A 398 -10.92 25.76 -4.80
CA PHE A 398 -10.97 24.31 -4.60
C PHE A 398 -9.57 23.71 -4.54
N THR A 399 -9.37 22.71 -3.69
CA THR A 399 -8.22 21.80 -3.87
C THR A 399 -8.42 20.98 -5.14
N ARG A 400 -7.33 20.62 -5.82
CA ARG A 400 -7.36 19.81 -7.05
C ARG A 400 -8.17 18.52 -6.88
N ASP A 401 -8.01 17.85 -5.74
CA ASP A 401 -8.72 16.59 -5.42
C ASP A 401 -10.22 16.81 -5.25
N LYS A 402 -10.62 17.87 -4.55
CA LYS A 402 -12.04 18.25 -4.42
C LYS A 402 -12.67 18.66 -5.76
N ALA A 403 -11.92 19.36 -6.63
CA ALA A 403 -12.39 19.68 -7.97
C ALA A 403 -12.54 18.43 -8.84
N GLN A 404 -11.64 17.46 -8.68
CA GLN A 404 -11.72 16.16 -9.33
C GLN A 404 -12.94 15.35 -8.84
N GLU A 405 -13.16 15.31 -7.52
CA GLU A 405 -14.33 14.66 -6.91
C GLU A 405 -15.65 15.26 -7.38
N LEU A 406 -15.74 16.59 -7.52
CA LEU A 406 -16.92 17.28 -8.06
C LEU A 406 -17.20 16.92 -9.53
N ILE A 407 -16.15 16.82 -10.36
CA ILE A 407 -16.27 16.44 -11.78
C ILE A 407 -16.70 14.99 -11.91
N GLU A 408 -16.03 14.09 -11.18
CA GLU A 408 -16.31 12.65 -11.17
C GLU A 408 -17.70 12.37 -10.60
N GLY A 409 -18.12 13.14 -9.58
CA GLY A 409 -19.47 13.07 -8.99
C GLY A 409 -20.59 13.45 -9.96
N GLU A 410 -20.30 14.23 -11.00
CA GLU A 410 -21.23 14.61 -12.08
C GLU A 410 -21.01 13.79 -13.38
N GLY A 411 -20.27 12.67 -13.30
CA GLY A 411 -20.07 11.72 -14.39
C GLY A 411 -18.95 12.06 -15.39
N GLY A 412 -18.11 13.06 -15.08
CA GLY A 412 -16.98 13.46 -15.91
C GLY A 412 -15.67 12.74 -15.57
N GLU A 413 -14.72 12.70 -16.52
CA GLU A 413 -13.39 12.11 -16.34
C GLU A 413 -12.33 13.21 -16.22
N VAL A 414 -11.41 13.11 -15.25
CA VAL A 414 -10.26 14.04 -15.14
C VAL A 414 -8.98 13.43 -15.69
N SER A 415 -8.47 14.01 -16.79
CA SER A 415 -7.22 13.59 -17.41
C SER A 415 -6.03 14.44 -16.98
N GLY A 416 -4.87 13.80 -16.85
CA GLY A 416 -3.59 14.46 -16.57
C GLY A 416 -2.99 15.20 -17.77
N SER A 417 -3.53 15.02 -18.98
CA SER A 417 -2.95 15.57 -20.22
C SER A 417 -4.01 16.12 -21.16
N VAL A 418 -3.67 17.21 -21.85
CA VAL A 418 -4.54 17.78 -22.90
C VAL A 418 -4.35 17.00 -24.20
N SER A 419 -5.45 16.48 -24.73
CA SER A 419 -5.53 15.74 -25.99
C SER A 419 -6.73 16.21 -26.82
N ARG A 420 -6.86 15.76 -28.07
CA ARG A 420 -8.05 16.05 -28.90
C ARG A 420 -9.36 15.47 -28.32
N LYS A 421 -9.27 14.55 -27.35
CA LYS A 421 -10.43 13.98 -26.65
C LYS A 421 -10.84 14.78 -25.41
N THR A 422 -10.07 15.80 -25.03
CA THR A 422 -10.38 16.65 -23.87
C THR A 422 -11.49 17.63 -24.26
N ASP A 423 -12.58 17.66 -23.50
CA ASP A 423 -13.70 18.59 -23.72
C ASP A 423 -13.46 19.94 -23.04
N TYR A 424 -12.93 19.92 -21.81
CA TYR A 424 -12.77 21.10 -20.98
C TYR A 424 -11.38 21.19 -20.35
N VAL A 425 -10.81 22.39 -20.31
CA VAL A 425 -9.61 22.69 -19.53
C VAL A 425 -9.95 23.74 -18.49
N VAL A 426 -9.93 23.37 -17.22
CA VAL A 426 -10.16 24.30 -16.11
C VAL A 426 -8.84 24.92 -15.70
N VAL A 427 -8.80 26.25 -15.72
CA VAL A 427 -7.60 27.06 -15.55
C VAL A 427 -7.72 27.88 -14.28
N GLY A 428 -6.87 27.56 -13.31
CA GLY A 428 -6.64 28.38 -12.13
C GLY A 428 -5.55 29.44 -12.37
N GLU A 429 -5.08 30.04 -11.29
CA GLU A 429 -3.99 31.03 -11.36
C GLU A 429 -2.71 30.42 -11.96
N LYS A 430 -2.06 31.19 -12.85
CA LYS A 430 -0.84 30.85 -13.61
C LYS A 430 -1.00 29.61 -14.53
N PRO A 431 -1.78 29.72 -15.62
CA PRO A 431 -1.89 28.65 -16.61
C PRO A 431 -0.53 28.19 -17.16
N GLY A 432 -0.18 26.93 -16.94
CA GLY A 432 1.05 26.31 -17.45
C GLY A 432 0.94 25.86 -18.92
N SER A 433 1.87 24.99 -19.34
CA SER A 433 1.97 24.46 -20.72
C SER A 433 0.70 23.79 -21.26
N LYS A 434 -0.18 23.31 -20.37
CA LYS A 434 -1.48 22.71 -20.72
C LYS A 434 -2.49 23.74 -21.24
N PHE A 435 -2.44 24.99 -20.79
CA PHE A 435 -3.27 26.07 -21.32
C PHE A 435 -2.91 26.40 -22.76
N ASN A 436 -1.61 26.52 -23.05
CA ASN A 436 -1.12 26.76 -24.41
C ASN A 436 -1.54 25.60 -25.33
N LYS A 437 -1.35 24.35 -24.88
CA LYS A 437 -1.77 23.16 -25.62
C LYS A 437 -3.29 23.08 -25.84
N ALA A 438 -4.11 23.55 -24.89
CA ALA A 438 -5.56 23.62 -25.04
C ALA A 438 -5.98 24.68 -26.07
N LYS A 439 -5.30 25.83 -26.07
CA LYS A 439 -5.50 26.90 -27.06
C LYS A 439 -5.14 26.44 -28.47
N ASP A 440 -4.01 25.74 -28.62
CA ASP A 440 -3.54 25.22 -29.92
C ASP A 440 -4.48 24.14 -30.50
N LEU A 441 -5.13 23.37 -29.63
CA LEU A 441 -6.07 22.31 -30.00
C LEU A 441 -7.53 22.77 -30.09
N GLY A 442 -7.82 24.05 -29.81
CA GLY A 442 -9.17 24.61 -29.89
C GLY A 442 -10.15 24.09 -28.82
N ILE A 443 -9.63 23.69 -27.66
CA ILE A 443 -10.41 23.05 -26.58
C ILE A 443 -11.02 24.12 -25.68
N LYS A 444 -12.22 23.87 -25.14
CA LYS A 444 -12.95 24.84 -24.33
C LYS A 444 -12.24 25.07 -22.99
N ILE A 445 -11.84 26.32 -22.75
CA ILE A 445 -11.13 26.74 -21.53
C ILE A 445 -12.13 27.38 -20.56
N LEU A 446 -12.09 26.97 -19.30
CA LEU A 446 -12.94 27.47 -18.21
C LEU A 446 -12.04 28.09 -17.14
N ASP A 447 -12.40 29.27 -16.65
CA ASP A 447 -11.83 29.78 -15.40
C ASP A 447 -12.57 29.19 -14.19
N GLU A 448 -12.09 29.45 -12.98
CA GLU A 448 -12.72 28.93 -11.76
C GLU A 448 -14.18 29.38 -11.59
N LYS A 449 -14.52 30.61 -11.99
CA LYS A 449 -15.90 31.10 -11.90
C LYS A 449 -16.82 30.37 -12.87
N ALA A 450 -16.38 30.16 -14.11
CA ALA A 450 -17.11 29.39 -15.10
C ALA A 450 -17.21 27.91 -14.68
N PHE A 451 -16.17 27.36 -14.05
CA PHE A 451 -16.20 26.01 -13.51
C PHE A 451 -17.25 25.87 -12.40
N THR A 452 -17.31 26.79 -11.43
CA THR A 452 -18.34 26.80 -10.38
C THR A 452 -19.75 27.05 -10.93
N ALA A 453 -19.87 27.93 -11.93
CA ALA A 453 -21.15 28.20 -12.59
C ALA A 453 -21.69 26.95 -13.31
N LEU A 454 -20.80 26.10 -13.82
CA LEU A 454 -21.14 24.73 -14.19
C LEU A 454 -21.37 23.87 -12.94
N PHE A 455 -22.01 24.32 -11.87
CA PHE A 455 -22.57 23.48 -10.80
C PHE A 455 -23.80 24.19 -10.22
N GLU A 456 -23.83 25.53 -10.28
CA GLU A 456 -24.90 26.40 -9.76
C GLU A 456 -26.19 26.49 -10.61
N VAL A 457 -26.19 26.08 -11.89
CA VAL A 457 -27.35 26.24 -12.81
C VAL A 457 -28.64 25.51 -12.35
N GLN A 458 -28.62 24.78 -11.22
CA GLN A 458 -29.80 24.14 -10.65
C GLN A 458 -30.45 24.87 -9.45
N GLN A 459 -29.87 25.95 -8.90
CA GLN A 459 -30.54 26.70 -7.82
C GLN A 459 -31.61 27.70 -8.30
N SER A 460 -31.77 27.90 -9.61
CA SER A 460 -32.75 28.84 -10.17
C SER A 460 -33.93 28.18 -10.91
N LEU A 461 -34.11 26.86 -10.76
CA LEU A 461 -35.25 26.11 -11.29
C LEU A 461 -35.77 25.13 -10.22
N PHE A 462 -36.21 25.68 -9.08
CA PHE A 462 -37.30 25.16 -8.25
C PHE A 462 -37.88 26.30 -7.43
#